data_AF-A0A6J5TRN4-F1
#
_entry.id   AF-A0A6J5TRN4-F1
#
_cell.length_a   1.000
_cell.length_b   1.000
_cell.length_c   1.000
_cell.angle_alpha   90.00
_cell.angle_beta   90.00
_cell.angle_gamma   90.00
#
_symmetry.space_group_name_H-M   'P 1'
#
loop_
_entity.id
_entity.type
_entity.pdbx_description
1 polymer ?
#
loop_
_entity_poly.entity_id
_entity_poly.type
_entity_poly.pdbx_seq_one_letter_code
_entity_poly.pdbx_strand_id
1 'polypeptide(L)'
;METQKYPVVPGHEIAGIVKEVGSNVQRFKVGDHMGVGTHVNSCRDCEYCNDRFNGVGVDGTIAKGGYSSHIVVHEGYCFNIPENYPLASAAPLLCAGITVYASMVRHKMNQPGYYLPK
;
A
#
# COMPACT_ATOMS: atom_id res chain seq x y z
N MET A 1 -0.72 -17.36 14.61
CA MET A 1 -0.05 -17.10 13.31
C MET A 1 -0.95 -17.65 12.23
N GLU A 2 -1.59 -16.79 11.45
CA GLU A 2 -2.32 -17.24 10.25
C GLU A 2 -1.32 -17.86 9.28
N THR A 3 -1.58 -19.09 8.85
CA THR A 3 -0.74 -19.81 7.90
C THR A 3 -0.93 -19.21 6.51
N GLN A 4 0.18 -18.86 5.87
CA GLN A 4 0.19 -18.36 4.51
C GLN A 4 -0.44 -19.39 3.56
N LYS A 5 -1.53 -19.03 2.87
CA LYS A 5 -2.24 -19.92 1.94
C LYS A 5 -1.53 -20.01 0.59
N TYR A 6 -1.15 -21.22 0.18
CA TYR A 6 -0.54 -21.49 -1.13
C TYR A 6 -1.60 -21.75 -2.21
N PRO A 7 -1.31 -21.44 -3.49
CA PRO A 7 -0.09 -20.79 -4.00
C PRO A 7 -0.01 -19.30 -3.64
N VAL A 8 1.21 -18.77 -3.45
CA VAL A 8 1.46 -17.37 -3.04
C VAL A 8 2.12 -16.60 -4.17
N VAL A 9 1.66 -15.38 -4.42
CA VAL A 9 2.37 -14.38 -5.23
C VAL A 9 2.74 -13.23 -4.28
N PRO A 10 4.04 -13.05 -3.94
CA PRO A 10 4.48 -11.97 -3.05
C PRO A 10 4.47 -10.58 -3.72
N GLY A 11 4.96 -9.59 -2.98
CA GLY A 11 5.10 -8.20 -3.44
C GLY A 11 4.02 -7.30 -2.82
N HIS A 12 4.43 -6.49 -1.84
CA HIS A 12 3.54 -5.57 -1.11
C HIS A 12 4.08 -4.12 -1.09
N GLU A 13 5.01 -3.83 -2.00
CA GLU A 13 5.67 -2.55 -2.23
C GLU A 13 5.60 -2.28 -3.73
N ILE A 14 4.43 -1.87 -4.22
CA ILE A 14 4.13 -1.83 -5.65
C ILE A 14 4.11 -0.37 -6.09
N ALA A 15 4.87 -0.03 -7.11
CA ALA A 15 4.79 1.27 -7.77
C ALA A 15 4.65 1.05 -9.28
N GLY A 16 3.74 1.76 -9.92
CA GLY A 16 3.40 1.54 -11.32
C GLY A 16 2.60 2.67 -11.94
N ILE A 17 2.12 2.41 -13.16
CA ILE A 17 1.33 3.34 -13.96
C ILE A 17 -0.08 2.79 -14.09
N VAL A 18 -1.08 3.64 -13.85
CA VAL A 18 -2.50 3.25 -13.98
C VAL A 18 -2.80 2.88 -15.43
N LYS A 19 -3.23 1.63 -15.64
CA LYS A 19 -3.57 1.09 -16.96
C LYS A 19 -5.06 1.25 -17.31
N GLU A 20 -5.93 1.10 -16.31
CA GLU A 20 -7.38 1.17 -16.43
C GLU A 20 -7.97 1.62 -15.09
N VAL A 21 -9.16 2.24 -15.13
CA VAL A 21 -9.91 2.64 -13.93
C VAL A 21 -11.38 2.24 -14.09
N GLY A 22 -12.02 1.88 -12.97
CA GLY A 22 -13.47 1.65 -12.94
C GLY A 22 -14.25 2.96 -13.14
N SER A 23 -15.50 2.86 -13.61
CA SER A 23 -16.35 4.01 -13.94
C SER A 23 -16.60 5.00 -12.80
N ASN A 24 -16.48 4.53 -11.55
CA ASN A 24 -16.74 5.33 -10.35
C ASN A 24 -15.47 5.85 -9.68
N VAL A 25 -14.28 5.54 -10.24
CA VAL A 25 -12.99 6.02 -9.72
C VAL A 25 -12.87 7.51 -9.98
N GLN A 26 -12.48 8.27 -8.95
CA GLN A 26 -12.32 9.73 -9.05
C GLN A 26 -10.90 10.19 -8.75
N ARG A 27 -10.12 9.39 -8.01
CA ARG A 27 -8.79 9.79 -7.53
C ARG A 27 -7.65 9.56 -8.51
N PHE A 28 -7.88 8.73 -9.53
CA PHE A 28 -6.86 8.29 -10.48
C PHE A 28 -7.41 8.28 -11.90
N LYS A 29 -6.53 8.48 -12.88
CA LYS A 29 -6.78 8.31 -14.32
C LYS A 29 -5.66 7.50 -14.95
N VAL A 30 -5.92 6.96 -16.15
CA VAL A 30 -4.91 6.26 -16.95
C VAL A 30 -3.69 7.14 -17.15
N GLY A 31 -2.50 6.57 -16.93
CA GLY A 31 -1.21 7.27 -17.00
C GLY A 31 -0.69 7.81 -15.67
N ASP A 32 -1.51 7.90 -14.62
CA ASP A 32 -1.05 8.37 -13.31
C ASP A 32 -0.02 7.40 -12.71
N HIS A 33 0.97 7.98 -12.03
CA HIS A 33 1.91 7.24 -11.19
C HIS A 33 1.24 6.91 -9.85
N MET A 34 1.26 5.62 -9.47
CA MET A 34 0.52 5.15 -8.30
C MET A 34 1.28 4.08 -7.51
N GLY A 35 1.04 4.02 -6.20
CA GLY A 35 1.62 3.06 -5.28
C GLY A 35 0.58 2.20 -4.56
N VAL A 36 0.85 0.91 -4.36
CA VAL A 36 0.09 0.02 -3.48
C VAL A 36 1.04 -0.49 -2.41
N GLY A 37 0.68 -0.27 -1.15
CA GLY A 37 1.41 -0.81 -0.01
C GLY A 37 0.90 -2.20 0.37
N THR A 38 0.89 -2.44 1.67
CA THR A 38 0.61 -3.74 2.26
C THR A 38 -0.86 -4.08 2.43
N HIS A 39 -1.72 -3.08 2.28
CA HIS A 39 -3.15 -3.19 2.44
C HIS A 39 -3.79 -3.03 1.07
N VAL A 40 -4.57 -4.04 0.65
CA VAL A 40 -5.24 -4.05 -0.67
C VAL A 40 -6.76 -4.15 -0.55
N ASN A 41 -7.26 -4.56 0.62
CA ASN A 41 -8.68 -4.63 0.91
C ASN A 41 -8.91 -4.66 2.44
N SER A 42 -10.12 -4.32 2.87
CA SER A 42 -10.63 -4.49 4.23
C SER A 42 -12.16 -4.60 4.21
N CYS A 43 -12.78 -4.93 5.35
CA CYS A 43 -14.24 -4.96 5.50
C CYS A 43 -14.91 -3.58 5.38
N ARG A 44 -14.12 -2.49 5.48
CA ARG A 44 -14.50 -1.07 5.41
C ARG A 44 -15.49 -0.54 6.46
N ASP A 45 -16.19 -1.41 7.18
CA ASP A 45 -17.25 -1.01 8.11
C ASP A 45 -17.00 -1.37 9.60
N CYS A 46 -15.77 -1.76 9.96
CA CYS A 46 -15.40 -2.04 11.36
C CYS A 46 -14.32 -1.09 11.88
N GLU A 47 -14.23 -0.98 13.22
CA GLU A 47 -13.27 -0.10 13.91
C GLU A 47 -11.79 -0.39 13.56
N TYR A 48 -11.48 -1.62 13.13
CA TYR A 48 -10.13 -2.06 12.75
C TYR A 48 -9.88 -2.06 11.25
N CYS A 49 -10.85 -1.65 10.41
CA CYS A 49 -10.67 -1.71 8.96
C CYS A 49 -9.68 -0.65 8.41
N ASN A 50 -9.06 0.12 9.31
CA ASN A 50 -7.85 0.91 9.12
C ASN A 50 -6.53 0.18 9.43
N ASP A 51 -6.53 -1.06 9.95
CA ASP A 51 -5.39 -1.64 10.69
C ASP A 51 -5.06 -3.13 10.37
N ARG A 52 -5.44 -3.67 9.20
CA ARG A 52 -5.23 -5.12 8.92
C ARG A 52 -4.67 -5.50 7.54
N PHE A 53 -3.61 -6.29 7.59
CA PHE A 53 -2.78 -6.85 6.51
C PHE A 53 -3.35 -8.19 5.99
N ASN A 54 -3.24 -8.45 4.67
CA ASN A 54 -3.47 -9.74 4.00
C ASN A 54 -4.69 -10.57 4.46
N GLY A 55 -5.86 -10.26 3.91
CA GLY A 55 -7.09 -11.04 4.11
C GLY A 55 -7.57 -11.71 2.83
N VAL A 56 -8.36 -12.78 3.01
CA VAL A 56 -9.31 -13.23 1.97
C VAL A 56 -10.21 -12.02 1.67
N GLY A 57 -10.35 -11.67 0.38
CA GLY A 57 -11.22 -10.60 -0.06
C GLY A 57 -12.67 -10.86 0.34
N VAL A 58 -13.50 -9.83 0.33
CA VAL A 58 -14.95 -9.96 0.57
C VAL A 58 -15.60 -10.95 -0.41
N ASP A 59 -15.02 -11.10 -1.60
CA ASP A 59 -15.42 -12.04 -2.65
C ASP A 59 -14.89 -13.48 -2.45
N GLY A 60 -14.20 -13.76 -1.34
CA GLY A 60 -13.61 -15.07 -1.07
C GLY A 60 -12.28 -15.33 -1.77
N THR A 61 -11.76 -14.37 -2.56
CA THR A 61 -10.50 -14.57 -3.30
C THR A 61 -9.28 -14.29 -2.42
N ILE A 62 -8.18 -14.98 -2.70
CA ILE A 62 -6.91 -14.75 -2.01
C ILE A 62 -6.17 -13.63 -2.74
N ALA A 63 -5.86 -12.55 -2.03
CA ALA A 63 -5.05 -11.46 -2.57
C ALA A 63 -3.70 -11.97 -3.12
N LYS A 64 -3.32 -11.47 -4.29
CA LYS A 64 -2.04 -11.73 -4.95
C LYS A 64 -1.24 -10.44 -5.01
N GLY A 65 0.05 -10.52 -4.72
CA GLY A 65 0.94 -9.35 -4.67
C GLY A 65 1.47 -8.91 -6.04
N GLY A 66 2.32 -7.90 -5.99
CA GLY A 66 2.89 -7.21 -7.15
C GLY A 66 4.03 -7.92 -7.85
N TYR A 67 4.42 -9.14 -7.47
CA TYR A 67 5.33 -9.96 -8.28
C TYR A 67 4.55 -10.58 -9.45
N SER A 68 3.93 -9.70 -10.22
CA SER A 68 2.97 -9.95 -11.27
C SER A 68 3.07 -8.80 -12.28
N SER A 69 2.58 -9.00 -13.51
CA SER A 69 2.58 -7.94 -14.51
C SER A 69 1.53 -6.85 -14.23
N HIS A 70 0.47 -7.20 -13.50
CA HIS A 70 -0.65 -6.31 -13.19
C HIS A 70 -1.26 -6.67 -11.84
N ILE A 71 -1.82 -5.66 -11.16
CA ILE A 71 -2.63 -5.80 -9.97
C ILE A 71 -3.87 -4.91 -10.08
N VAL A 72 -5.00 -5.36 -9.54
CA VAL A 72 -6.24 -4.59 -9.46
C VAL A 72 -6.54 -4.32 -8.00
N VAL A 73 -6.66 -3.05 -7.64
CA VAL A 73 -6.84 -2.61 -6.25
C VAL A 73 -7.89 -1.50 -6.23
N HIS A 74 -8.71 -1.49 -5.18
CA HIS A 74 -9.68 -0.42 -4.98
C HIS A 74 -8.96 0.91 -4.70
N GLU A 75 -9.41 2.02 -5.31
CA GLU A 75 -8.70 3.31 -5.28
C GLU A 75 -8.38 3.81 -3.85
N GLY A 76 -9.21 3.43 -2.87
CA GLY A 76 -9.02 3.70 -1.44
C GLY A 76 -7.67 3.25 -0.88
N TYR A 77 -7.06 2.20 -1.43
CA TYR A 77 -5.77 1.65 -0.97
C TYR A 77 -4.61 2.03 -1.90
N CYS A 78 -4.87 2.87 -2.89
CA CYS A 78 -3.85 3.38 -3.80
C CYS A 78 -3.33 4.74 -3.29
N PHE A 79 -2.03 4.94 -3.43
CA PHE A 79 -1.31 6.17 -3.09
C PHE A 79 -0.89 6.89 -4.37
N ASN A 80 -1.05 8.23 -4.41
CA ASN A 80 -0.51 9.04 -5.49
C ASN A 80 1.01 9.12 -5.36
N ILE A 81 1.71 8.85 -6.46
CA ILE A 81 3.15 9.10 -6.57
C ILE A 81 3.32 10.29 -7.52
N PRO A 82 4.07 11.35 -7.15
CA PRO A 82 4.33 12.45 -8.07
C PRO A 82 4.98 11.97 -9.37
N GLU A 83 4.57 12.53 -10.51
CA GLU A 83 5.08 12.13 -11.84
C GLU A 83 6.61 12.28 -11.95
N ASN A 84 7.17 13.28 -11.26
CA ASN A 84 8.60 13.56 -11.24
C ASN A 84 9.39 12.71 -10.22
N TYR A 85 8.74 11.82 -9.47
CA TYR A 85 9.41 10.95 -8.50
C TYR A 85 9.67 9.55 -9.09
N PRO A 86 10.91 9.02 -9.03
CA PRO A 86 11.22 7.71 -9.60
C PRO A 86 10.42 6.57 -8.95
N LEU A 87 9.65 5.81 -9.74
CA LEU A 87 8.82 4.71 -9.24
C LEU A 87 9.64 3.64 -8.49
N ALA A 88 10.84 3.32 -8.98
CA ALA A 88 11.75 2.37 -8.33
C ALA A 88 12.14 2.82 -6.91
N SER A 89 12.29 4.13 -6.68
CA SER A 89 12.56 4.70 -5.38
C SER A 89 11.30 4.87 -4.52
N ALA A 90 10.12 4.86 -5.13
CA ALA A 90 8.85 5.04 -4.43
C ALA A 90 8.38 3.74 -3.78
N ALA A 91 8.57 2.60 -4.46
CA ALA A 91 8.10 1.30 -3.99
C ALA A 91 8.53 0.99 -2.53
N PRO A 92 9.81 1.11 -2.13
CA PRO A 92 10.23 0.82 -0.75
C PRO A 92 9.63 1.76 0.31
N LEU A 93 9.18 2.96 -0.08
CA LEU A 93 8.55 3.89 0.85
C LEU A 93 7.20 3.36 1.36
N LEU A 94 6.52 2.52 0.58
CA LEU A 94 5.21 1.96 0.87
C LEU A 94 5.23 0.84 1.94
N CYS A 95 6.43 0.44 2.39
CA CYS A 95 6.62 -0.51 3.48
C CYS A 95 7.69 -0.02 4.46
N ALA A 96 8.97 -0.06 4.10
CA ALA A 96 10.05 0.36 4.99
C ALA A 96 9.93 1.85 5.35
N GLY A 97 9.62 2.70 4.37
CA GLY A 97 9.44 4.13 4.58
C GLY A 97 8.31 4.43 5.57
N ILE A 98 7.10 3.92 5.32
CA ILE A 98 5.96 4.15 6.20
C ILE A 98 6.16 3.55 7.59
N THR A 99 6.82 2.40 7.70
CA THR A 99 7.12 1.75 8.99
C THR A 99 7.98 2.65 9.89
N VAL A 100 8.99 3.30 9.32
CA VAL A 100 9.84 4.24 10.06
C VAL A 100 9.10 5.57 10.27
N TYR A 101 8.53 6.13 9.21
CA TYR A 101 7.90 7.45 9.23
C TYR A 101 6.72 7.52 10.20
N ALA A 102 5.84 6.52 10.21
CA ALA A 102 4.68 6.48 11.10
C ALA A 102 5.11 6.53 12.57
N SER A 103 6.12 5.73 12.94
CA SER A 103 6.70 5.72 14.29
C SER A 103 7.30 7.08 14.66
N MET A 104 8.10 7.66 13.75
CA MET A 104 8.72 8.96 13.99
C MET A 104 7.68 10.06 14.21
N VAL A 105 6.63 10.12 13.39
CA VAL A 105 5.57 11.12 13.51
C VAL A 105 4.75 10.90 14.78
N ARG A 106 4.30 9.67 15.04
CA ARG A 106 3.45 9.33 16.20
C ARG A 106 4.13 9.64 17.53
N HIS A 107 5.44 9.45 17.61
CA HIS A 107 6.22 9.69 18.81
C HIS A 107 6.97 11.03 18.81
N LYS A 108 6.68 11.91 17.83
CA LYS A 108 7.29 13.26 17.70
C LYS A 108 8.82 13.21 17.64
N MET A 109 9.39 12.16 17.05
CA MET A 109 10.83 11.96 16.84
C MET A 109 11.33 12.57 15.52
N ASN A 110 10.51 13.37 14.84
CA ASN A 110 10.80 14.01 13.56
C ASN A 110 11.24 15.49 13.71
N GLN A 111 11.57 15.93 14.93
CA GLN A 111 12.00 17.29 15.20
C GLN A 111 13.51 17.48 14.95
N PRO A 112 13.96 18.62 14.42
CA PRO A 112 15.38 18.92 14.28
C PRO A 112 16.12 18.80 15.61
N GLY A 113 17.28 18.13 15.61
CA GLY A 113 18.10 17.95 16.80
C GLY A 113 17.59 16.90 17.80
N TYR A 114 16.52 16.18 17.49
CA TYR A 114 16.04 15.08 18.32
C TYR A 114 17.00 13.88 18.29
N TYR A 115 17.31 13.33 19.46
CA TYR A 115 18.05 12.07 19.63
C TYR A 115 17.38 11.24 20.72
N LEU A 116 17.45 9.91 20.58
CA LEU A 116 16.98 9.02 21.65
C LEU A 116 17.86 9.22 22.90
N PRO A 117 17.27 9.29 24.10
CA PRO A 117 18.04 9.27 25.32
C PRO A 117 18.87 7.98 25.38
N LYS A 118 20.15 8.13 25.74
CA LYS A 118 21.06 7.00 25.97
C LYS A 118 20.67 6.22 27.21
#